data_AF-A0A9E5AR94-F1
#
_entry.id   AF-A0A9E5AR94-F1
#
_cell.length_a   1.000
_cell.length_b   1.000
_cell.length_c   1.000
_cell.angle_alpha   90.00
_cell.angle_beta   90.00
_cell.angle_gamma   90.00
#
_symmetry.space_group_name_H-M   'P 1'
#
loop_
_entity.id
_entity.type
_entity.pdbx_description
1 polymer ?
#
loop_
_entity_poly.entity_id
_entity_poly.type
_entity_poly.pdbx_seq_one_letter_code
_entity_poly.pdbx_strand_id
1 'polypeptide(L)'
;MSHEHERPVEPFSDLHVEHGHVRATLLHDPSVEGLDVGLYLDGSGSMNDEYKSELQTTGGGLLWDLFGWGVPPITEMLDNKVEPQARWMLKYLASKDRNGQLRVAYWACGQSGSAVEVLGELAGTNVYDLRFPGPQEAGARTVLTPALRDYIKYLELQTKDGCKRGCCVILTDGQIHDIDDVHAFSADVAKRIARGSLPRTNFILVGVGDGVDEEQLEKLAHVEYTGIGHLWCHRIAEEIHEIAELVAVLVDETMTVAAGGTIYDDKGTVVRLYEGRLPAVLEFEVPEGAKSFTLEVNGQRYTQPLPAEEDEDHPGEEGKDEDHH
;
A
#
# COMPACT_ATOMS: atom_id res chain seq x y z
N MET A 1 16.58 -13.33 -4.71
CA MET A 1 15.68 -14.48 -4.92
C MET A 1 14.37 -14.04 -4.34
N SER A 2 13.30 -14.00 -5.13
CA SER A 2 12.01 -13.44 -4.73
C SER A 2 11.38 -14.31 -3.65
N HIS A 3 11.17 -13.74 -2.47
CA HIS A 3 10.40 -14.36 -1.42
C HIS A 3 8.95 -14.52 -1.87
N GLU A 4 8.36 -15.71 -1.75
CA GLU A 4 6.92 -15.94 -1.91
C GLU A 4 6.21 -15.38 -0.67
N HIS A 5 6.11 -14.05 -0.56
CA HIS A 5 5.53 -13.36 0.59
C HIS A 5 3.99 -13.39 0.59
N GLU A 6 3.43 -13.13 1.77
CA GLU A 6 2.04 -13.18 2.24
C GLU A 6 0.97 -12.58 1.30
N ARG A 7 0.75 -13.18 0.12
CA ARG A 7 -0.21 -12.68 -0.87
C ARG A 7 -1.63 -13.13 -0.53
N PRO A 8 -2.53 -12.21 -0.13
CA PRO A 8 -3.92 -12.56 0.11
C PRO A 8 -4.60 -12.94 -1.21
N VAL A 9 -5.50 -13.92 -1.14
CA VAL A 9 -6.38 -14.35 -2.22
C VAL A 9 -7.80 -14.00 -1.82
N GLU A 10 -8.66 -13.64 -2.79
CA GLU A 10 -10.07 -13.34 -2.50
C GLU A 10 -10.72 -14.44 -1.62
N PRO A 11 -11.46 -14.04 -0.57
CA PRO A 11 -11.94 -12.71 -0.24
C PRO A 11 -11.04 -12.04 0.81
N PHE A 12 -9.80 -12.47 0.99
CA PHE A 12 -8.87 -11.83 1.90
C PHE A 12 -8.23 -10.63 1.19
N SER A 13 -8.06 -9.56 1.95
CA SER A 13 -7.48 -8.29 1.48
C SER A 13 -6.11 -8.04 2.09
N ASP A 14 -5.79 -8.71 3.19
CA ASP A 14 -4.55 -8.57 3.95
C ASP A 14 -4.31 -9.89 4.68
N LEU A 15 -3.05 -10.33 4.74
CA LEU A 15 -2.63 -11.53 5.45
C LEU A 15 -1.33 -11.20 6.18
N HIS A 16 -1.28 -11.52 7.47
CA HIS A 16 -0.07 -11.48 8.26
C HIS A 16 0.08 -12.80 9.01
N VAL A 17 1.27 -13.41 8.93
CA VAL A 17 1.56 -14.72 9.52
C VAL A 17 2.85 -14.63 10.32
N GLU A 18 2.75 -14.73 11.65
CA GLU A 18 3.90 -14.71 12.54
C GLU A 18 3.87 -15.94 13.45
N HIS A 19 4.89 -16.81 13.34
CA HIS A 19 5.05 -18.01 14.19
C HIS A 19 3.77 -18.88 14.30
N GLY A 20 3.07 -19.11 13.18
CA GLY A 20 1.81 -19.87 13.14
C GLY A 20 0.58 -19.12 13.64
N HIS A 21 0.72 -17.87 14.09
CA HIS A 21 -0.38 -16.95 14.34
C HIS A 21 -0.77 -16.25 13.03
N VAL A 22 -2.03 -16.39 12.64
CA VAL A 22 -2.56 -15.80 11.41
C VAL A 22 -3.51 -14.67 11.77
N ARG A 23 -3.25 -13.50 11.18
CA ARG A 23 -4.18 -12.37 11.13
C ARG A 23 -4.57 -12.10 9.68
N ALA A 24 -5.81 -12.43 9.33
CA ALA A 24 -6.34 -12.24 7.97
C ALA A 24 -7.50 -11.25 7.97
N THR A 25 -7.49 -10.29 7.04
CA THR A 25 -8.55 -9.28 6.91
C THR A 25 -9.42 -9.58 5.69
N LEU A 26 -10.73 -9.70 5.89
CA LEU A 26 -11.69 -9.91 4.80
C LEU A 26 -11.91 -8.63 4.01
N LEU A 27 -11.81 -8.75 2.69
CA LEU A 27 -12.18 -7.74 1.73
C LEU A 27 -13.68 -7.48 1.86
N HIS A 28 -14.00 -6.27 2.27
CA HIS A 28 -15.33 -5.71 2.19
C HIS A 28 -15.17 -4.21 2.08
N ASP A 29 -16.15 -3.57 1.46
CA ASP A 29 -16.13 -2.14 1.23
C ASP A 29 -16.59 -1.40 2.50
N PRO A 30 -15.68 -0.80 3.32
CA PRO A 30 -16.08 -0.23 4.59
C PRO A 30 -16.82 1.10 4.39
N SER A 31 -17.69 1.41 5.36
CA SER A 31 -18.15 2.77 5.59
C SER A 31 -17.59 3.23 6.92
N VAL A 32 -16.75 4.26 6.89
CA VAL A 32 -16.04 4.77 8.07
C VAL A 32 -16.56 6.16 8.40
N GLU A 33 -17.22 6.30 9.53
CA GLU A 33 -17.77 7.58 9.96
C GLU A 33 -16.64 8.59 10.24
N GLY A 34 -16.75 9.78 9.65
CA GLY A 34 -15.81 10.88 9.89
C GLY A 34 -14.41 10.62 9.36
N LEU A 35 -14.27 9.87 8.26
CA LEU A 35 -13.00 9.64 7.59
C LEU A 35 -12.59 10.86 6.76
N ASP A 36 -11.36 11.37 6.95
CA ASP A 36 -10.73 12.32 6.02
C ASP A 36 -9.61 11.63 5.24
N VAL A 37 -9.64 11.76 3.92
CA VAL A 37 -8.69 11.09 3.03
C VAL A 37 -7.72 12.07 2.36
N GLY A 38 -6.45 11.67 2.29
CA GLY A 38 -5.41 12.34 1.49
C GLY A 38 -4.90 11.45 0.37
N LEU A 39 -4.62 12.04 -0.80
CA LEU A 39 -3.99 11.39 -1.94
C LEU A 39 -2.72 12.15 -2.33
N TYR A 40 -1.56 11.53 -2.10
CA TYR A 40 -0.25 12.12 -2.36
C TYR A 40 0.41 11.40 -3.52
N LEU A 41 0.80 12.14 -4.54
CA LEU A 41 1.38 11.61 -5.78
C LEU A 41 2.89 11.90 -5.79
N ASP A 42 3.72 10.89 -5.97
CA ASP A 42 5.18 11.06 -5.94
C ASP A 42 5.67 11.90 -7.13
N GLY A 43 6.13 13.11 -6.83
CA GLY A 43 6.70 14.05 -7.78
C GLY A 43 8.22 14.01 -7.84
N SER A 44 8.85 12.93 -7.41
CA SER A 44 10.29 12.73 -7.57
C SER A 44 10.69 12.55 -9.03
N GLY A 45 11.97 12.75 -9.32
CA GLY A 45 12.51 12.62 -10.66
C GLY A 45 12.49 11.20 -11.21
N SER A 46 12.44 10.17 -10.36
CA SER A 46 12.32 8.77 -10.77
C SER A 46 10.94 8.45 -11.36
N MET A 47 9.90 9.16 -10.92
CA MET A 47 8.53 9.04 -11.43
C MET A 47 8.29 9.81 -12.74
N ASN A 48 9.25 10.60 -13.23
CA ASN A 48 9.04 11.50 -14.36
C ASN A 48 8.51 10.80 -15.61
N ASP A 49 9.03 9.63 -15.95
CA ASP A 49 8.62 8.91 -17.15
C ASP A 49 7.19 8.35 -17.01
N GLU A 50 6.73 8.06 -15.79
CA GLU A 50 5.38 7.58 -15.52
C GLU A 50 4.31 8.67 -15.65
N TYR A 51 4.68 9.95 -15.56
CA TYR A 51 3.79 11.09 -15.81
C TYR A 51 3.67 11.47 -17.29
N LYS A 52 4.60 11.03 -18.12
CA LYS A 52 4.67 11.50 -19.50
C LYS A 52 3.67 10.75 -20.38
N SER A 53 3.09 11.49 -21.32
CA SER A 53 2.44 10.91 -22.49
C SER A 53 3.34 11.17 -23.68
N GLU A 54 4.26 10.25 -23.96
CA GLU A 54 5.30 10.41 -24.98
C GLU A 54 5.16 9.39 -26.11
N LEU A 55 5.50 9.83 -27.32
CA LEU A 55 5.71 8.93 -28.45
C LEU A 55 7.09 8.27 -28.28
N GLN A 56 7.12 7.05 -27.80
CA GLN A 56 8.33 6.26 -27.77
C GLN A 56 8.52 5.58 -29.12
N THR A 57 9.63 5.87 -29.79
CA THR A 57 10.03 5.14 -30.99
C THR A 57 11.06 4.08 -30.61
N THR A 58 10.71 2.81 -30.80
CA THR A 58 11.64 1.67 -30.71
C THR A 58 12.01 1.19 -32.12
N GLY A 59 13.26 0.76 -32.31
CA GLY A 59 13.78 0.48 -33.67
C GLY A 59 14.13 1.75 -34.46
N GLY A 60 14.56 1.58 -35.71
CA GLY A 60 15.11 2.67 -36.53
C GLY A 60 16.58 2.99 -36.23
N GLY A 61 17.04 4.17 -36.66
CA GLY A 61 18.41 4.64 -36.55
C GLY A 61 19.17 4.63 -37.89
N LEU A 62 20.41 5.11 -37.89
CA LEU A 62 21.19 5.40 -39.11
C LEU A 62 21.26 4.22 -40.10
N LEU A 63 21.30 2.98 -39.61
CA LEU A 63 21.35 1.77 -40.44
C LEU A 63 20.01 1.46 -41.12
N TRP A 64 18.90 1.70 -40.44
CA TRP A 64 17.58 1.61 -41.06
C TRP A 64 17.37 2.75 -42.05
N ASP A 65 17.71 3.98 -41.66
CA ASP A 65 17.50 5.19 -42.47
C ASP A 65 18.31 5.19 -43.77
N LEU A 66 19.52 4.61 -43.76
CA LEU A 66 20.40 4.55 -44.94
C LEU A 66 20.29 3.26 -45.74
N PHE A 67 20.02 2.13 -45.09
CA PHE A 67 20.16 0.81 -45.73
C PHE A 67 18.93 -0.09 -45.59
N GLY A 68 17.92 0.29 -44.79
CA GLY A 68 16.75 -0.54 -44.52
C GLY A 68 17.09 -1.82 -43.75
N TRP A 69 18.19 -1.82 -43.00
CA TRP A 69 18.66 -2.97 -42.23
C TRP A 69 18.40 -2.74 -40.73
N GLY A 70 17.79 -3.73 -40.07
CA GLY A 70 17.47 -3.68 -38.64
C GLY A 70 15.96 -3.73 -38.38
N VAL A 71 15.56 -3.42 -37.14
CA VAL A 71 14.16 -3.35 -36.73
C VAL A 71 13.57 -2.03 -37.25
N PRO A 72 12.44 -2.03 -37.99
CA PRO A 72 11.78 -0.79 -38.43
C PRO A 72 11.39 0.07 -37.22
N PRO A 73 11.37 1.41 -37.34
CA PRO A 73 10.87 2.27 -36.27
C PRO A 73 9.40 2.00 -36.04
N ILE A 74 9.07 1.62 -34.81
CA ILE A 74 7.71 1.49 -34.29
C ILE A 74 7.54 2.62 -33.29
N THR A 75 6.58 3.50 -33.54
CA THR A 75 6.23 4.57 -32.62
C THR A 75 4.97 4.19 -31.87
N GLU A 76 5.09 4.05 -30.56
CA GLU A 76 3.98 3.81 -29.65
C GLU A 76 3.78 5.03 -28.76
N MET A 77 2.52 5.34 -28.45
CA MET A 77 2.20 6.37 -27.48
C MET A 77 2.15 5.71 -26.12
N LEU A 78 3.11 6.04 -25.25
CA LEU A 78 3.03 5.68 -23.84
C LEU A 78 2.01 6.60 -23.19
N ASP A 79 1.05 6.02 -22.47
CA ASP A 79 0.09 6.77 -21.68
C ASP A 79 0.71 7.18 -20.34
N ASN A 80 0.28 8.31 -19.79
CA ASN A 80 0.62 8.68 -18.41
C ASN A 80 0.06 7.59 -17.47
N LYS A 81 0.95 6.84 -16.81
CA LYS A 81 0.59 5.73 -15.91
C LYS A 81 0.20 6.18 -14.51
N VAL A 82 0.23 7.47 -14.19
CA VAL A 82 -0.19 7.98 -12.88
C VAL A 82 -1.61 8.55 -12.94
N GLU A 83 -1.96 9.26 -14.00
CA GLU A 83 -3.21 10.01 -14.13
C GLU A 83 -4.47 9.12 -14.08
N PRO A 84 -4.57 7.98 -14.80
CA PRO A 84 -5.72 7.09 -14.70
C PRO A 84 -5.92 6.55 -13.28
N GLN A 85 -4.84 6.14 -12.62
CA GLN A 85 -4.78 5.59 -11.28
C GLN A 85 -5.19 6.65 -10.26
N ALA A 86 -4.62 7.85 -10.35
CA ALA A 86 -4.97 8.98 -9.48
C ALA A 86 -6.45 9.38 -9.61
N ARG A 87 -7.00 9.47 -10.82
CA ARG A 87 -8.43 9.75 -11.04
C ARG A 87 -9.32 8.67 -10.46
N TRP A 88 -8.95 7.41 -10.66
CA TRP A 88 -9.71 6.25 -10.21
C TRP A 88 -9.75 6.16 -8.68
N MET A 89 -8.58 6.29 -8.04
CA MET A 89 -8.45 6.34 -6.59
C MET A 89 -9.18 7.56 -6.02
N LEU A 90 -9.00 8.76 -6.59
CA LEU A 90 -9.70 9.96 -6.15
C LEU A 90 -11.22 9.77 -6.13
N LYS A 91 -11.79 9.21 -7.21
CA LYS A 91 -13.23 8.95 -7.31
C LYS A 91 -13.72 7.99 -6.23
N TYR A 92 -12.99 6.89 -6.02
CA TYR A 92 -13.39 5.88 -5.05
C TYR A 92 -13.21 6.38 -3.61
N LEU A 93 -12.05 6.93 -3.28
CA LEU A 93 -11.73 7.43 -1.95
C LEU A 93 -12.65 8.61 -1.55
N ALA A 94 -13.07 9.44 -2.51
CA ALA A 94 -14.08 10.47 -2.27
C ALA A 94 -15.44 9.88 -1.85
N SER A 95 -15.77 8.66 -2.25
CA SER A 95 -16.99 7.99 -1.75
C SER A 95 -16.86 7.54 -0.29
N LYS A 96 -15.63 7.47 0.24
CA LYS A 96 -15.30 7.08 1.61
C LYS A 96 -15.06 8.27 2.52
N ASP A 97 -14.55 9.35 1.95
CA ASP A 97 -14.35 10.61 2.64
C ASP A 97 -15.68 11.19 3.16
N ARG A 98 -15.66 11.75 4.37
CA ARG A 98 -16.84 12.27 5.06
C ARG A 98 -17.54 13.42 4.32
N ASN A 99 -16.82 14.18 3.50
CA ASN A 99 -17.35 15.34 2.77
C ASN A 99 -17.16 15.20 1.25
N GLY A 100 -16.57 14.09 0.80
CA GLY A 100 -16.37 13.76 -0.61
C GLY A 100 -15.22 14.50 -1.28
N GLN A 101 -14.34 15.15 -0.50
CA GLN A 101 -13.20 15.91 -0.99
C GLN A 101 -11.91 15.42 -0.34
N LEU A 102 -10.92 15.14 -1.18
CA LEU A 102 -9.62 14.65 -0.74
C LEU A 102 -8.61 15.78 -0.75
N ARG A 103 -7.74 15.82 0.25
CA ARG A 103 -6.50 16.58 0.12
C ARG A 103 -5.62 15.92 -0.93
N VAL A 104 -5.30 16.63 -2.00
CA VAL A 104 -4.43 16.13 -3.08
C VAL A 104 -3.18 16.99 -3.21
N ALA A 105 -2.03 16.35 -3.32
CA ALA A 105 -0.74 17.02 -3.49
C ALA A 105 0.25 16.15 -4.27
N TYR A 106 1.20 16.79 -4.94
CA TYR A 106 2.47 16.13 -5.26
C TYR A 106 3.42 16.21 -4.07
N TRP A 107 4.16 15.16 -3.80
CA TRP A 107 5.22 15.15 -2.80
C TRP A 107 6.58 14.88 -3.44
N ALA A 108 7.63 14.89 -2.63
CA ALA A 108 9.00 14.78 -3.10
C ALA A 108 9.40 15.82 -4.16
N CYS A 109 8.80 17.02 -4.17
CA CYS A 109 9.06 18.01 -5.21
C CYS A 109 10.31 18.86 -4.92
N GLY A 110 10.76 19.58 -5.95
CA GLY A 110 11.80 20.59 -5.88
C GLY A 110 13.22 20.04 -5.73
N GLN A 111 14.21 20.93 -5.83
CA GLN A 111 15.64 20.55 -5.84
C GLN A 111 16.11 19.68 -4.66
N SER A 112 15.49 19.77 -3.47
CA SER A 112 15.84 18.91 -2.32
C SER A 112 15.02 17.61 -2.24
N GLY A 113 13.97 17.49 -3.06
CA GLY A 113 13.01 16.40 -2.97
C GLY A 113 12.11 16.48 -1.74
N SER A 114 11.96 17.65 -1.11
CA SER A 114 11.26 17.80 0.17
C SER A 114 10.07 18.76 0.12
N ALA A 115 9.78 19.32 -1.05
CA ALA A 115 8.62 20.19 -1.22
C ALA A 115 7.35 19.36 -1.43
N VAL A 116 6.23 19.93 -1.00
CA VAL A 116 4.89 19.41 -1.24
C VAL A 116 4.14 20.45 -2.05
N GLU A 117 3.71 20.07 -3.25
CA GLU A 117 2.90 20.91 -4.14
C GLU A 117 1.42 20.55 -3.96
N VAL A 118 0.72 21.33 -3.12
CA VAL A 118 -0.69 21.10 -2.81
C VAL A 118 -1.57 21.52 -3.99
N LEU A 119 -2.32 20.57 -4.55
CA LEU A 119 -3.30 20.81 -5.62
C LEU A 119 -4.64 21.31 -5.07
N GLY A 120 -4.93 21.02 -3.80
CA GLY A 120 -6.10 21.49 -3.08
C GLY A 120 -6.94 20.35 -2.53
N GLU A 121 -8.19 20.66 -2.22
CA GLU A 121 -9.21 19.66 -1.88
C GLU A 121 -10.01 19.34 -3.14
N LEU A 122 -9.87 18.12 -3.66
CA LEU A 122 -10.48 17.70 -4.92
C LEU A 122 -11.64 16.76 -4.65
N ALA A 123 -12.79 17.03 -5.27
CA ALA A 123 -13.96 16.19 -5.17
C ALA A 123 -13.87 14.95 -6.07
N GLY A 124 -14.57 13.88 -5.70
CA GLY A 124 -14.76 12.71 -6.56
C GLY A 124 -15.68 12.94 -7.76
N THR A 125 -16.25 14.14 -7.90
CA THR A 125 -17.06 14.54 -9.06
C THR A 125 -16.17 15.15 -10.14
N ASN A 126 -16.48 14.86 -11.42
CA ASN A 126 -15.74 15.37 -12.58
C ASN A 126 -14.24 15.01 -12.61
N VAL A 127 -13.84 13.88 -12.00
CA VAL A 127 -12.44 13.43 -11.99
C VAL A 127 -11.82 13.28 -13.37
N TYR A 128 -12.61 13.00 -14.40
CA TYR A 128 -12.14 12.86 -15.79
C TYR A 128 -11.68 14.19 -16.41
N ASP A 129 -12.10 15.32 -15.86
CA ASP A 129 -11.65 16.65 -16.29
C ASP A 129 -10.35 17.08 -15.59
N LEU A 130 -10.02 16.45 -14.46
CA LEU A 130 -8.81 16.74 -13.70
C LEU A 130 -7.58 16.17 -14.42
N ARG A 131 -6.46 16.88 -14.40
CA ARG A 131 -5.20 16.44 -14.99
C ARG A 131 -4.13 16.26 -13.93
N PHE A 132 -3.32 15.23 -14.09
CA PHE A 132 -2.19 14.92 -13.22
C PHE A 132 -0.90 14.85 -14.05
N PRO A 133 -0.39 15.99 -14.57
CA PRO A 133 0.77 16.02 -15.47
C PRO A 133 2.12 15.79 -14.76
N GLY A 134 2.11 15.56 -13.44
CA GLY A 134 3.30 15.61 -12.59
C GLY A 134 3.49 16.99 -11.94
N PRO A 135 4.49 17.13 -11.06
CA PRO A 135 4.78 18.36 -10.34
C PRO A 135 5.37 19.45 -11.25
N GLN A 136 5.31 20.72 -10.82
CA GLN A 136 5.96 21.83 -11.51
C GLN A 136 7.49 21.70 -11.52
N GLU A 137 8.06 21.21 -10.43
CA GLU A 137 9.49 20.96 -10.27
C GLU A 137 9.69 19.57 -9.66
N ALA A 138 10.13 18.62 -10.47
CA ALA A 138 10.38 17.27 -10.03
C ALA A 138 11.52 17.21 -9.00
N GLY A 139 11.40 16.29 -8.04
CA GLY A 139 12.37 16.07 -6.98
C GLY A 139 13.70 15.52 -7.46
N ALA A 140 14.82 16.07 -6.97
CA ALA A 140 16.11 15.40 -7.13
C ALA A 140 16.29 14.21 -6.15
N ARG A 141 15.43 14.10 -5.15
CA ARG A 141 15.37 13.03 -4.15
C ARG A 141 13.91 12.73 -3.82
N THR A 142 13.66 11.60 -3.18
CA THR A 142 12.33 11.15 -2.80
C THR A 142 12.23 11.16 -1.27
N VAL A 143 11.86 12.32 -0.70
CA VAL A 143 11.79 12.53 0.76
C VAL A 143 10.32 12.55 1.19
N LEU A 144 9.87 11.53 1.91
CA LEU A 144 8.46 11.29 2.24
C LEU A 144 8.00 12.02 3.50
N THR A 145 8.88 12.22 4.48
CA THR A 145 8.54 12.84 5.77
C THR A 145 7.79 14.19 5.64
N PRO A 146 8.13 15.10 4.70
CA PRO A 146 7.38 16.33 4.48
C PRO A 146 5.90 16.11 4.11
N ALA A 147 5.60 15.10 3.28
CA ALA A 147 4.23 14.77 2.89
C ALA A 147 3.41 14.29 4.09
N LEU A 148 4.01 13.45 4.93
CA LEU A 148 3.37 12.95 6.15
C LEU A 148 3.09 14.09 7.13
N ARG A 149 4.02 15.02 7.29
CA ARG A 149 3.83 16.23 8.12
C ARG A 149 2.70 17.10 7.60
N ASP A 150 2.64 17.29 6.28
CA ASP A 150 1.58 18.07 5.63
C ASP A 150 0.21 17.43 5.85
N TYR A 151 0.08 16.12 5.64
CA TYR A 151 -1.18 15.40 5.87
C TYR A 151 -1.62 15.42 7.34
N ILE A 152 -0.70 15.15 8.28
CA ILE A 152 -1.04 15.17 9.70
C ILE A 152 -1.50 16.57 10.14
N LYS A 153 -0.85 17.62 9.65
CA LYS A 153 -1.26 19.01 9.93
C LYS A 153 -2.65 19.30 9.34
N TYR A 154 -2.93 18.83 8.13
CA TYR A 154 -4.26 18.91 7.54
C TYR A 154 -5.30 18.18 8.41
N LEU A 155 -5.04 16.94 8.80
CA LEU A 155 -5.93 16.11 9.60
C LEU A 155 -6.28 16.78 10.94
N GLU A 156 -5.27 17.36 11.62
CA GLU A 156 -5.47 18.12 12.85
C GLU A 156 -6.45 19.29 12.68
N LEU A 157 -6.43 19.98 11.54
CA LEU A 157 -7.40 21.03 11.24
C LEU A 157 -8.80 20.42 11.04
N GLN A 158 -8.91 19.33 10.28
CA GLN A 158 -10.19 18.68 9.98
C GLN A 158 -10.87 18.08 11.22
N THR A 159 -10.14 17.79 12.31
CA THR A 159 -10.76 17.38 13.59
C THR A 159 -11.78 18.38 14.12
N LYS A 160 -11.60 19.67 13.83
CA LYS A 160 -12.54 20.73 14.23
C LYS A 160 -13.85 20.65 13.47
N ASP A 161 -13.82 20.06 12.27
CA ASP A 161 -14.94 19.95 11.36
C ASP A 161 -15.56 18.54 11.34
N GLY A 162 -15.18 17.68 12.29
CA GLY A 162 -15.79 16.36 12.51
C GLY A 162 -14.96 15.16 12.02
N CYS A 163 -13.69 15.36 11.65
CA CYS A 163 -12.77 14.24 11.40
C CYS A 163 -12.61 13.38 12.65
N LYS A 164 -12.87 12.07 12.50
CA LYS A 164 -12.72 11.03 13.52
C LYS A 164 -11.64 10.01 13.15
N ARG A 165 -11.28 9.88 11.87
CA ARG A 165 -10.23 8.98 11.37
C ARG A 165 -9.54 9.56 10.14
N GLY A 166 -8.29 9.18 9.92
CA GLY A 166 -7.50 9.56 8.75
C GLY A 166 -7.10 8.37 7.89
N CYS A 167 -7.07 8.56 6.58
CA CYS A 167 -6.41 7.67 5.63
C CYS A 167 -5.57 8.50 4.66
N CYS A 168 -4.30 8.16 4.47
CA CYS A 168 -3.46 8.83 3.49
C CYS A 168 -2.86 7.80 2.53
N VAL A 169 -3.25 7.92 1.27
CA VAL A 169 -2.78 7.09 0.17
C VAL A 169 -1.62 7.83 -0.52
N ILE A 170 -0.50 7.15 -0.69
CA ILE A 170 0.76 7.68 -1.19
C ILE A 170 1.17 6.83 -2.39
N LEU A 171 1.06 7.39 -3.60
CA LEU A 171 1.52 6.73 -4.83
C LEU A 171 3.01 7.00 -4.98
N THR A 172 3.78 5.97 -5.31
CA THR A 172 5.24 6.04 -5.41
C THR A 172 5.81 4.85 -6.20
N ASP A 173 7.03 4.97 -6.71
CA ASP A 173 7.85 3.84 -7.17
C ASP A 173 8.63 3.19 -6.02
N GLY A 174 8.49 3.70 -4.79
CA GLY A 174 9.08 3.11 -3.60
C GLY A 174 10.49 3.57 -3.27
N GLN A 175 11.17 4.37 -4.12
CA GLN A 175 12.57 4.80 -3.95
C GLN A 175 12.80 5.86 -2.84
N ILE A 176 12.43 5.55 -1.60
CA ILE A 176 12.38 6.48 -0.46
C ILE A 176 13.78 6.71 0.13
N HIS A 177 14.19 7.98 0.21
CA HIS A 177 15.54 8.37 0.62
C HIS A 177 15.68 8.76 2.11
N ASP A 178 14.58 8.85 2.85
CA ASP A 178 14.51 9.30 4.25
C ASP A 178 13.78 8.32 5.18
N ILE A 179 13.94 7.01 4.94
CA ILE A 179 13.24 5.95 5.69
C ILE A 179 13.41 6.07 7.21
N ASP A 180 14.61 6.39 7.70
CA ASP A 180 14.83 6.53 9.14
C ASP A 180 14.00 7.67 9.75
N ASP A 181 13.86 8.78 9.01
CA ASP A 181 13.02 9.90 9.41
C ASP A 181 11.53 9.54 9.32
N VAL A 182 11.12 8.74 8.32
CA VAL A 182 9.76 8.21 8.18
C VAL A 182 9.41 7.30 9.37
N HIS A 183 10.30 6.40 9.78
CA HIS A 183 10.09 5.56 10.97
C HIS A 183 9.98 6.41 12.25
N ALA A 184 10.89 7.37 12.43
CA ALA A 184 10.86 8.25 13.60
C ALA A 184 9.57 9.09 13.66
N PHE A 185 9.13 9.62 12.52
CA PHE A 185 7.87 10.36 12.42
C PHE A 185 6.65 9.47 12.66
N SER A 186 6.64 8.27 12.08
CA SER A 186 5.58 7.28 12.26
C SER A 186 5.43 6.87 13.73
N ALA A 187 6.55 6.70 14.45
CA ALA A 187 6.52 6.42 15.89
C ALA A 187 5.93 7.59 16.71
N ASP A 188 6.14 8.84 16.31
CA ASP A 188 5.49 10.00 16.94
C ASP A 188 3.98 10.01 16.66
N VAL A 189 3.58 9.78 15.41
CA VAL A 189 2.17 9.66 15.01
C VAL A 189 1.48 8.55 15.82
N ALA A 190 2.10 7.38 15.93
CA ALA A 190 1.57 6.26 16.70
C ALA A 190 1.34 6.62 18.18
N LYS A 191 2.33 7.26 18.83
CA LYS A 191 2.20 7.75 20.21
C LYS A 191 1.07 8.78 20.35
N ARG A 192 0.88 9.64 19.35
CA ARG A 192 -0.18 10.65 19.33
C ARG A 192 -1.58 10.06 19.18
N ILE A 193 -1.71 8.98 18.39
CA ILE A 193 -2.93 8.19 18.27
C ILE A 193 -3.22 7.47 19.59
N ALA A 194 -2.25 6.75 20.14
CA ALA A 194 -2.40 5.98 21.37
C ALA A 194 -2.86 6.84 22.57
N ARG A 195 -2.40 8.09 22.66
CA ARG A 195 -2.84 9.04 23.70
C ARG A 195 -4.11 9.83 23.38
N GLY A 196 -4.74 9.58 22.23
CA GLY A 196 -5.98 10.24 21.78
C GLY A 196 -5.82 11.71 21.33
N SER A 197 -4.59 12.17 21.10
CA SER A 197 -4.32 13.55 20.63
C SER A 197 -4.39 13.71 19.11
N LEU A 198 -4.42 12.59 18.39
CA LEU A 198 -4.57 12.51 16.95
C LEU A 198 -5.61 11.42 16.65
N PRO A 199 -6.55 11.63 15.72
CA PRO A 199 -7.46 10.57 15.28
C PRO A 199 -6.71 9.33 14.79
N ARG A 200 -7.33 8.15 14.90
CA ARG A 200 -6.76 6.92 14.33
C ARG A 200 -6.53 7.13 12.84
N THR A 201 -5.30 6.92 12.39
CA THR A 201 -4.84 7.25 11.05
C THR A 201 -4.07 6.07 10.49
N ASN A 202 -4.24 5.79 9.20
CA ASN A 202 -3.49 4.78 8.47
C ASN A 202 -2.82 5.42 7.25
N PHE A 203 -1.64 4.93 6.89
CA PHE A 203 -0.93 5.30 5.67
C PHE A 203 -0.85 4.11 4.73
N ILE A 204 -0.99 4.37 3.43
CA ILE A 204 -1.10 3.32 2.41
C ILE A 204 -0.16 3.69 1.28
N LEU A 205 0.90 2.90 1.13
CA LEU A 205 1.82 3.03 0.01
C LEU A 205 1.24 2.28 -1.19
N VAL A 206 1.20 2.93 -2.34
CA VAL A 206 0.75 2.31 -3.58
C VAL A 206 1.86 2.40 -4.61
N GLY A 207 2.48 1.24 -4.87
CA GLY A 207 3.51 1.05 -5.89
C GLY A 207 2.94 1.27 -7.29
N VAL A 208 3.54 2.15 -8.08
CA VAL A 208 3.17 2.41 -9.49
C VAL A 208 4.41 2.36 -10.38
N GLY A 209 4.31 1.67 -11.51
CA GLY A 209 5.36 1.58 -12.52
C GLY A 209 6.11 0.25 -12.49
N ASP A 210 6.92 0.00 -13.52
CA ASP A 210 7.65 -1.27 -13.67
C ASP A 210 8.87 -1.36 -12.74
N GLY A 211 9.31 -0.21 -12.22
CA GLY A 211 10.50 -0.07 -11.38
C GLY A 211 10.21 0.04 -9.88
N VAL A 212 9.07 -0.48 -9.42
CA VAL A 212 8.69 -0.40 -8.00
C VAL A 212 9.68 -1.15 -7.13
N ASP A 213 10.22 -0.46 -6.13
CA ASP A 213 11.02 -1.05 -5.05
C ASP A 213 10.10 -1.59 -3.96
N GLU A 214 9.52 -2.78 -4.21
CA GLU A 214 8.57 -3.43 -3.30
C GLU A 214 9.20 -3.77 -1.94
N GLU A 215 10.48 -4.17 -1.91
CA GLU A 215 11.23 -4.44 -0.69
C GLU A 215 11.24 -3.21 0.24
N GLN A 216 11.43 -2.02 -0.35
CA GLN A 216 11.42 -0.78 0.38
C GLN A 216 10.02 -0.40 0.91
N LEU A 217 8.96 -0.70 0.16
CA LEU A 217 7.57 -0.51 0.60
C LEU A 217 7.22 -1.45 1.76
N GLU A 218 7.59 -2.72 1.64
CA GLU A 218 7.35 -3.77 2.62
C GLU A 218 8.02 -3.43 3.96
N LYS A 219 9.30 -3.00 3.90
CA LYS A 219 10.05 -2.57 5.08
C LYS A 219 9.35 -1.49 5.90
N LEU A 220 8.62 -0.58 5.27
CA LEU A 220 7.81 0.43 5.97
C LEU A 220 6.49 -0.16 6.49
N ALA A 221 5.82 -0.99 5.69
CA ALA A 221 4.53 -1.58 5.99
C ALA A 221 4.55 -2.55 7.20
N HIS A 222 5.63 -3.32 7.35
CA HIS A 222 5.73 -4.37 8.38
C HIS A 222 6.07 -3.86 9.78
N VAL A 223 6.24 -2.55 9.97
CA VAL A 223 6.51 -2.00 11.30
C VAL A 223 5.24 -1.89 12.13
N GLU A 224 5.21 -2.63 13.23
CA GLU A 224 4.20 -2.49 14.27
C GLU A 224 4.56 -1.42 15.31
N TYR A 225 3.53 -0.72 15.78
CA TYR A 225 3.66 0.27 16.84
C TYR A 225 2.82 -0.13 18.05
N THR A 226 3.46 -0.10 19.22
CA THR A 226 2.83 -0.49 20.49
C THR A 226 1.52 0.25 20.73
N GLY A 227 0.44 -0.50 20.92
CA GLY A 227 -0.89 0.03 21.26
C GLY A 227 -1.73 0.48 20.05
N ILE A 228 -1.22 0.40 18.83
CA ILE A 228 -2.00 0.68 17.61
C ILE A 228 -1.87 -0.40 16.52
N GLY A 229 -0.84 -1.27 16.59
CA GLY A 229 -0.56 -2.28 15.56
C GLY A 229 0.09 -1.67 14.32
N HIS A 230 -0.29 -2.16 13.13
CA HIS A 230 0.15 -1.62 11.85
C HIS A 230 -0.40 -0.21 11.60
N LEU A 231 0.51 0.72 11.36
CA LEU A 231 0.20 2.08 10.92
C LEU A 231 0.22 2.20 9.38
N TRP A 232 0.98 1.33 8.74
CA TRP A 232 1.25 1.32 7.30
C TRP A 232 0.74 0.04 6.67
N CYS A 233 0.33 0.13 5.41
CA CYS A 233 0.24 -1.01 4.51
C CYS A 233 0.76 -0.61 3.13
N HIS A 234 1.03 -1.59 2.28
CA HIS A 234 1.41 -1.33 0.89
C HIS A 234 0.57 -2.17 -0.07
N ARG A 235 0.39 -1.67 -1.30
CA ARG A 235 -0.26 -2.37 -2.41
C ARG A 235 0.49 -2.04 -3.71
N ILE A 236 0.45 -2.93 -4.69
CA ILE A 236 0.97 -2.67 -6.03
C ILE A 236 -0.21 -2.37 -6.96
N ALA A 237 -0.19 -1.21 -7.63
CA ALA A 237 -1.36 -0.73 -8.38
C ALA A 237 -1.84 -1.69 -9.48
N GLU A 238 -0.91 -2.43 -10.10
CA GLU A 238 -1.22 -3.42 -11.14
C GLU A 238 -1.84 -4.71 -10.58
N GLU A 239 -1.63 -5.00 -9.30
CA GLU A 239 -2.16 -6.19 -8.62
C GLU A 239 -3.51 -5.92 -7.94
N ILE A 240 -3.95 -4.66 -7.83
CA ILE A 240 -5.25 -4.30 -7.24
C ILE A 240 -6.38 -4.72 -8.19
N HIS A 241 -7.13 -5.75 -7.80
CA HIS A 241 -8.30 -6.21 -8.56
C HIS A 241 -9.56 -5.46 -8.14
N GLU A 242 -9.73 -5.21 -6.85
CA GLU A 242 -10.82 -4.42 -6.29
C GLU A 242 -10.32 -3.21 -5.50
N ILE A 243 -10.82 -2.00 -5.79
CA ILE A 243 -10.38 -0.77 -5.09
C ILE A 243 -10.65 -0.83 -3.57
N ALA A 244 -11.61 -1.65 -3.14
CA ALA A 244 -11.88 -1.86 -1.73
C ALA A 244 -10.65 -2.38 -0.97
N GLU A 245 -9.71 -3.03 -1.65
CA GLU A 245 -8.43 -3.46 -1.09
C GLU A 245 -7.60 -2.26 -0.57
N LEU A 246 -7.70 -1.09 -1.21
CA LEU A 246 -7.00 0.12 -0.77
C LEU A 246 -7.46 0.62 0.59
N VAL A 247 -8.68 0.30 1.02
CA VAL A 247 -9.23 0.83 2.29
C VAL A 247 -9.58 -0.26 3.29
N ALA A 248 -9.23 -1.51 2.99
CA ALA A 248 -9.49 -2.65 3.86
C ALA A 248 -8.85 -2.49 5.25
N VAL A 249 -7.70 -1.81 5.35
CA VAL A 249 -7.04 -1.50 6.63
C VAL A 249 -7.81 -0.51 7.50
N LEU A 250 -8.78 0.21 6.93
CA LEU A 250 -9.62 1.12 7.71
C LEU A 250 -10.70 0.38 8.51
N VAL A 251 -10.83 -0.92 8.30
CA VAL A 251 -11.84 -1.71 8.98
C VAL A 251 -11.47 -1.86 10.45
N ASP A 252 -12.49 -1.76 11.31
CA ASP A 252 -12.36 -2.02 12.74
C ASP A 252 -12.62 -3.52 13.02
N GLU A 253 -11.86 -4.12 13.95
CA GLU A 253 -12.03 -5.50 14.43
C GLU A 253 -13.45 -5.80 14.96
N THR A 254 -14.19 -4.75 15.34
CA THR A 254 -15.58 -4.85 15.78
C THR A 254 -16.59 -4.97 14.63
N MET A 255 -16.19 -4.68 13.40
CA MET A 255 -17.06 -4.75 12.22
C MET A 255 -17.41 -6.20 11.88
N THR A 256 -18.71 -6.48 11.74
CA THR A 256 -19.23 -7.81 11.44
C THR A 256 -19.55 -7.91 9.95
N VAL A 257 -18.94 -8.89 9.27
CA VAL A 257 -19.09 -9.09 7.82
C VAL A 257 -20.06 -10.22 7.46
N ALA A 258 -20.30 -11.16 8.38
CA ALA A 258 -21.29 -12.22 8.23
C ALA A 258 -21.85 -12.69 9.57
N ALA A 259 -22.90 -13.52 9.54
CA ALA A 259 -23.54 -14.08 10.75
C ALA A 259 -22.68 -15.13 11.49
N GLY A 260 -21.53 -15.50 10.92
CA GLY A 260 -20.60 -16.48 11.48
C GLY A 260 -19.69 -17.04 10.38
N GLY A 261 -18.72 -17.85 10.77
CA GLY A 261 -17.79 -18.50 9.86
C GLY A 261 -16.93 -19.54 10.56
N THR A 262 -16.37 -20.46 9.81
CA THR A 262 -15.50 -21.52 10.32
C THR A 262 -14.19 -21.51 9.58
N ILE A 263 -13.07 -21.52 10.31
CA ILE A 263 -11.73 -21.66 9.74
C ILE A 263 -11.29 -23.11 9.90
N TYR A 264 -10.78 -23.68 8.80
CA TYR A 264 -10.19 -24.99 8.75
C TYR A 264 -8.69 -24.90 8.41
N ASP A 265 -7.89 -25.82 8.92
CA ASP A 265 -6.52 -26.06 8.43
C ASP A 265 -6.52 -26.77 7.06
N ASP A 266 -5.33 -27.00 6.51
CA ASP A 266 -5.11 -27.73 5.26
C ASP A 266 -5.51 -29.23 5.31
N LYS A 267 -5.78 -29.76 6.50
CA LYS A 267 -6.27 -31.14 6.74
C LYS A 267 -7.78 -31.19 6.94
N GLY A 268 -8.46 -30.04 6.93
CA GLY A 268 -9.90 -29.92 7.15
C GLY A 268 -10.31 -29.97 8.63
N THR A 269 -9.38 -29.78 9.56
CA THR A 269 -9.65 -29.64 11.00
C THR A 269 -10.12 -28.22 11.27
N VAL A 270 -11.18 -28.07 12.07
CA VAL A 270 -11.63 -26.75 12.52
C VAL A 270 -10.60 -26.16 13.49
N VAL A 271 -9.98 -25.05 13.10
CA VAL A 271 -9.03 -24.29 13.96
C VAL A 271 -9.71 -23.11 14.66
N ARG A 272 -10.78 -22.56 14.06
CA ARG A 272 -11.55 -21.47 14.67
C ARG A 272 -13.02 -21.51 14.25
N LEU A 273 -13.91 -21.27 15.20
CA LEU A 273 -15.34 -21.12 14.95
C LEU A 273 -15.80 -19.73 15.42
N TYR A 274 -16.50 -19.02 14.54
CA TYR A 274 -17.10 -17.72 14.81
C TYR A 274 -18.63 -17.87 14.83
N GLU A 275 -19.22 -17.94 16.02
CA GLU A 275 -20.67 -18.09 16.19
C GLU A 275 -21.37 -16.73 16.30
N GLY A 276 -22.44 -16.52 15.54
CA GLY A 276 -23.31 -15.35 15.64
C GLY A 276 -22.74 -14.04 15.07
N ARG A 277 -21.42 -13.97 14.84
CA ARG A 277 -20.75 -12.89 14.10
C ARG A 277 -19.44 -13.40 13.51
N LEU A 278 -19.15 -13.02 12.27
CA LEU A 278 -17.82 -13.12 11.67
C LEU A 278 -17.22 -11.71 11.64
N PRO A 279 -16.14 -11.43 12.40
CA PRO A 279 -15.45 -10.15 12.30
C PRO A 279 -14.74 -10.02 10.95
N ALA A 280 -14.48 -8.78 10.54
CA ALA A 280 -13.68 -8.52 9.33
C ALA A 280 -12.21 -8.93 9.50
N VAL A 281 -11.67 -8.80 10.72
CA VAL A 281 -10.31 -9.24 11.06
C VAL A 281 -10.41 -10.59 11.77
N LEU A 282 -9.73 -11.59 11.21
CA LEU A 282 -9.72 -12.96 11.67
C LEU A 282 -8.37 -13.26 12.31
N GLU A 283 -8.36 -13.56 13.60
CA GLU A 283 -7.17 -14.00 14.33
C GLU A 283 -7.34 -15.44 14.83
N PHE A 284 -6.39 -16.30 14.46
CA PHE A 284 -6.37 -17.72 14.81
C PHE A 284 -4.95 -18.30 14.71
N GLU A 285 -4.75 -19.49 15.27
CA GLU A 285 -3.50 -20.24 15.14
C GLU A 285 -3.68 -21.38 14.13
N VAL A 286 -2.67 -21.61 13.31
CA VAL A 286 -2.60 -22.77 12.40
C VAL A 286 -1.58 -23.78 12.94
N PRO A 287 -1.77 -25.09 12.71
CA PRO A 287 -0.77 -26.08 13.08
C PRO A 287 0.55 -25.85 12.33
N GLU A 288 1.67 -26.19 12.99
CA GLU A 288 3.00 -26.16 12.38
C GLU A 288 3.03 -26.94 11.05
N GLY A 289 3.65 -26.33 10.03
CA GLY A 289 3.71 -26.87 8.67
C GLY A 289 2.40 -26.88 7.90
N ALA A 290 1.34 -26.21 8.38
CA ALA A 290 0.12 -26.01 7.62
C ALA A 290 0.41 -25.20 6.34
N LYS A 291 -0.09 -25.67 5.21
CA LYS A 291 0.16 -25.03 3.90
C LYS A 291 -0.87 -23.98 3.52
N SER A 292 -2.03 -24.00 4.17
CA SER A 292 -3.16 -23.13 3.87
C SER A 292 -4.17 -23.17 5.00
N PHE A 293 -5.07 -22.19 5.02
CA PHE A 293 -6.32 -22.28 5.78
C PHE A 293 -7.52 -22.06 4.85
N THR A 294 -8.69 -22.52 5.28
CA THR A 294 -9.96 -22.33 4.56
C THR A 294 -10.98 -21.63 5.44
N LEU A 295 -11.53 -20.50 4.99
CA LEU A 295 -12.74 -19.90 5.55
C LEU A 295 -13.98 -20.49 4.88
N GLU A 296 -14.90 -21.02 5.67
CA GLU A 296 -16.26 -21.33 5.27
C GLU A 296 -17.25 -20.31 5.85
N VAL A 297 -17.97 -19.62 4.98
CA VAL A 297 -18.96 -18.60 5.33
C VAL A 297 -20.12 -18.65 4.33
N ASN A 298 -21.37 -18.59 4.81
CA ASN A 298 -22.58 -18.64 3.98
C ASN A 298 -22.63 -19.83 2.98
N GLY A 299 -22.01 -20.96 3.33
CA GLY A 299 -21.93 -22.15 2.48
C GLY A 299 -20.90 -22.06 1.33
N GLN A 300 -20.10 -20.99 1.27
CA GLN A 300 -18.96 -20.85 0.37
C GLN A 300 -17.65 -21.11 1.12
N ARG A 301 -16.64 -21.60 0.40
CA ARG A 301 -15.31 -21.90 0.94
C ARG A 301 -14.25 -21.12 0.17
N TYR A 302 -13.34 -20.51 0.92
CA TYR A 302 -12.27 -19.68 0.42
C TYR A 302 -10.95 -20.14 1.03
N THR A 303 -9.97 -20.50 0.20
CA THR A 303 -8.69 -21.07 0.64
C THR A 303 -7.56 -20.07 0.44
N GLN A 304 -6.84 -19.78 1.52
CA GLN A 304 -5.67 -18.92 1.53
C GLN A 304 -4.40 -19.77 1.73
N PRO A 305 -3.49 -19.80 0.75
CA PRO A 305 -2.14 -20.35 0.96
C PRO A 305 -1.41 -19.58 2.06
N LEU A 306 -0.63 -20.30 2.87
CA LEU A 306 0.29 -19.70 3.84
C LEU A 306 1.69 -19.62 3.19
N PRO A 307 2.49 -18.59 3.50
CA PRO A 307 3.89 -18.53 3.06
C PRO A 307 4.64 -19.76 3.59
N ALA A 308 5.63 -20.23 2.84
CA ALA A 308 6.51 -21.29 3.32
C ALA A 308 7.36 -20.77 4.48
N GLU A 309 7.41 -21.50 5.60
CA GLU A 309 8.36 -21.20 6.68
C GLU A 309 9.78 -21.36 6.11
N GLU A 310 10.57 -20.28 6.10
CA GLU A 310 12.01 -20.39 5.84
C GLU A 310 12.65 -21.02 7.09
N ASP A 311 13.24 -22.21 6.93
CA ASP A 311 14.05 -22.83 7.97
C ASP A 311 15.20 -21.87 8.32
N GLU A 312 15.16 -21.24 9.51
CA GLU A 312 16.31 -20.57 10.12
C GLU A 312 17.37 -21.62 10.52
N ASP A 313 18.01 -22.25 9.54
CA ASP A 313 19.11 -23.19 9.73
C ASP A 313 20.36 -22.67 9.05
N HIS A 314 21.11 -21.80 9.75
CA HIS A 314 22.57 -21.87 9.71
C HIS A 314 23.18 -21.44 11.07
N PRO A 315 23.52 -22.41 11.94
CA PRO A 315 24.40 -22.15 13.07
C PRO A 315 25.81 -21.83 12.55
N GLY A 316 26.46 -20.88 13.18
CA GLY A 316 27.81 -20.44 12.81
C GLY A 316 28.84 -21.57 12.81
N GLU A 317 29.63 -21.64 11.75
CA GLU A 317 30.95 -22.27 11.82
C GLU A 317 32.00 -21.19 12.08
N GLU A 318 32.38 -21.09 13.36
CA GLU A 318 33.70 -20.62 13.76
C GLU A 318 34.76 -21.53 13.10
N GLY A 319 35.34 -21.10 11.98
CA GLY A 319 36.56 -21.68 11.46
C GLY A 319 37.77 -21.25 12.28
N LYS A 320 38.00 -21.93 13.41
CA LYS A 320 39.30 -21.96 14.10
C LYS A 320 40.28 -22.87 13.35
N ASP A 321 41.47 -22.32 13.13
CA ASP A 321 42.79 -22.94 13.18
C ASP A 321 42.96 -24.36 12.61
N GLU A 322 43.66 -24.47 11.48
CA GLU A 322 44.72 -25.49 11.32
C GLU A 322 45.93 -24.90 10.57
N ASP A 323 46.97 -24.58 11.34
CA ASP A 323 48.36 -24.57 10.90
C ASP A 323 48.73 -25.93 10.30
N HIS A 324 49.27 -26.00 9.09
CA HIS A 324 50.25 -27.03 8.73
C HIS A 324 51.18 -26.58 7.58
N HIS A 325 52.43 -26.30 7.98
CA HIS A 325 53.72 -26.49 7.31
C HIS A 325 53.93 -26.19 5.82
#